data_AF-A0A387BKB1-F1
#
_entry.id   AF-A0A387BKB1-F1
#
_cell.length_a   1.000
_cell.length_b   1.000
_cell.length_c   1.000
_cell.angle_alpha   90.00
_cell.angle_beta   90.00
_cell.angle_gamma   90.00
#
_symmetry.space_group_name_H-M   'P 1'
#
loop_
_entity.id
_entity.type
_entity.pdbx_description
1 polymer ?
#
loop_
_entity_poly.entity_id
_entity_poly.type
_entity_poly.pdbx_seq_one_letter_code
_entity_poly.pdbx_strand_id
1 'polypeptide(L)'
;MRTLEEIETQFINIKKANEQEFKDYDDKVFEAQRELEEANKELSNAEATANLEAYKIAKDKIWTTKQSVEMYQNIKNKKVKNPLVSEEEYKTLTQEIIRAADAFNDKQMEQAKKLAEQLSELSAERNAMINKSNSLLSTLQRDFKKLEILEGTNSRVTHTADGGKTITSLPQVRVGYLDTKNLLNRALGGGK
;
A
#
# COMPACT_ATOMS: atom_id res chain seq x y z
N MET A 1 5.13 7.27 18.64
CA MET A 1 5.15 6.09 17.76
C MET A 1 5.70 6.55 16.44
N ARG A 2 6.65 5.81 15.86
CA ARG A 2 7.19 6.14 14.55
C ARG A 2 6.13 5.97 13.46
N THR A 3 6.20 6.78 12.40
CA THR A 3 5.36 6.59 11.20
C THR A 3 5.95 5.51 10.30
N LEU A 4 5.15 5.01 9.36
CA LEU A 4 5.64 4.04 8.38
C LEU A 4 6.76 4.62 7.51
N GLU A 5 6.70 5.91 7.17
CA GLU A 5 7.74 6.61 6.40
C GLU A 5 9.06 6.71 7.17
N GLU A 6 8.99 6.96 8.49
CA GLU A 6 10.17 7.00 9.35
C GLU A 6 10.84 5.62 9.46
N ILE A 7 10.04 4.56 9.59
CA ILE A 7 10.53 3.17 9.63
C ILE A 7 11.15 2.78 8.28
N GLU A 8 10.50 3.15 7.16
CA GLU A 8 11.02 2.90 5.82
C GLU A 8 12.37 3.61 5.59
N THR A 9 12.46 4.88 5.99
CA THR A 9 13.70 5.66 5.88
C THR A 9 14.84 5.01 6.66
N GLN A 10 14.56 4.51 7.87
CA GLN A 10 15.55 3.79 8.66
C GLN A 10 16.03 2.51 7.93
N PHE A 11 15.12 1.72 7.37
CA PHE A 11 15.48 0.51 6.63
C PHE A 11 16.32 0.81 5.38
N ILE A 12 15.98 1.86 4.64
CA ILE A 12 16.75 2.31 3.48
C ILE A 12 18.18 2.67 3.91
N ASN A 13 18.33 3.39 5.02
CA ASN A 13 19.64 3.79 5.52
C ASN A 13 20.48 2.59 5.98
N ILE A 14 19.88 1.62 6.68
CA ILE A 14 20.57 0.39 7.10
C ILE A 14 21.04 -0.40 5.87
N LYS A 15 20.17 -0.57 4.86
CA LYS A 15 20.53 -1.26 3.62
C LYS A 15 21.67 -0.56 2.89
N LYS A 16 21.58 0.75 2.71
CA LYS A 16 22.62 1.56 2.06
C LYS A 16 23.96 1.48 2.79
N ALA A 17 23.95 1.58 4.11
CA ALA A 17 25.18 1.45 4.90
C ALA A 17 25.83 0.07 4.72
N ASN A 18 25.02 -0.99 4.73
CA ASN A 18 25.51 -2.35 4.53
C ASN A 18 26.00 -2.60 3.09
N GLU A 19 25.32 -2.05 2.08
CA GLU A 19 25.78 -2.08 0.67
C GLU A 19 27.11 -1.35 0.50
N GLN A 20 27.28 -0.19 1.14
CA GLN A 20 28.54 0.55 1.11
C GLN A 20 29.67 -0.22 1.79
N GLU A 21 29.44 -0.83 2.96
CA GLU A 21 30.44 -1.69 3.61
C GLU A 21 30.85 -2.86 2.69
N PHE A 22 29.90 -3.49 1.99
CA PHE A 22 30.21 -4.56 1.05
C PHE A 22 31.08 -4.08 -0.11
N LYS A 23 30.78 -2.90 -0.65
CA LYS A 23 31.59 -2.27 -1.69
C LYS A 23 33.01 -1.99 -1.20
N ASP A 24 33.16 -1.46 0.01
CA ASP A 24 34.49 -1.20 0.59
C ASP A 24 35.33 -2.49 0.74
N TYR A 25 34.69 -3.63 1.06
CA TYR A 25 35.38 -4.92 1.06
C TYR A 25 35.74 -5.42 -0.33
N ASP A 26 34.88 -5.20 -1.33
CA ASP A 26 35.18 -5.54 -2.73
C ASP A 26 36.35 -4.72 -3.27
N ASP A 27 36.39 -3.43 -2.96
CA ASP A 27 37.50 -2.55 -3.32
C ASP A 27 38.80 -3.00 -2.64
N LYS A 28 38.77 -3.38 -1.36
CA LYS A 28 39.93 -3.93 -0.64
C LYS A 28 40.42 -5.26 -1.21
N VAL A 29 39.50 -6.15 -1.60
CA VAL A 29 39.85 -7.41 -2.27
C VAL A 29 40.49 -7.13 -3.62
N PHE A 30 39.94 -6.19 -4.39
CA PHE A 30 40.47 -5.81 -5.70
C PHE A 30 41.89 -5.23 -5.59
N GLU A 31 42.13 -4.29 -4.68
CA GLU A 31 43.45 -3.71 -4.47
C GLU A 31 44.47 -4.76 -4.01
N ALA A 32 44.10 -5.62 -3.07
CA ALA A 32 44.96 -6.73 -2.65
C ALA A 32 45.25 -7.71 -3.81
N GLN A 33 44.27 -7.98 -4.67
CA GLN A 33 44.50 -8.83 -5.84
C GLN A 33 45.47 -8.17 -6.84
N ARG A 34 45.40 -6.85 -7.03
CA ARG A 34 46.35 -6.10 -7.87
C ARG A 34 47.76 -6.16 -7.29
N GLU A 35 47.92 -5.94 -5.99
CA GLU A 35 49.22 -6.07 -5.31
C GLU A 35 49.80 -7.48 -5.44
N LEU A 36 48.95 -8.51 -5.42
CA LEU A 36 49.37 -9.89 -5.60
C LEU A 36 49.91 -10.13 -7.02
N GLU A 37 49.27 -9.56 -8.04
CA GLU A 37 49.77 -9.62 -9.42
C GLU A 37 51.12 -8.91 -9.57
N GLU A 38 51.29 -7.74 -8.94
CA GLU A 38 52.57 -7.02 -8.92
C GLU A 38 53.67 -7.82 -8.22
N ALA A 39 53.38 -8.39 -7.05
CA ALA A 39 54.34 -9.21 -6.30
C ALA A 39 54.76 -10.48 -7.08
N ASN A 40 53.83 -11.08 -7.85
CA ASN A 40 54.16 -12.20 -8.74
C ASN A 40 55.10 -11.77 -9.89
N LYS A 41 54.92 -10.56 -10.44
CA LYS A 41 55.84 -10.01 -11.45
C LYS A 41 57.22 -9.73 -10.85
N GLU A 42 57.28 -9.17 -9.64
CA GLU A 42 58.53 -8.96 -8.89
C GLU A 42 59.27 -10.28 -8.65
N LEU A 43 58.55 -11.34 -8.27
CA LEU A 43 59.11 -12.68 -8.09
C LEU A 43 59.72 -13.22 -9.39
N SER A 44 58.99 -13.15 -10.50
CA SER A 44 59.46 -13.62 -11.81
C SER A 44 60.70 -12.85 -12.29
N ASN A 45 60.76 -11.54 -12.05
CA ASN A 45 61.94 -10.73 -12.36
C ASN A 45 63.14 -11.09 -11.47
N ALA A 46 62.92 -11.36 -10.18
CA ALA A 46 63.96 -11.79 -9.27
C ALA A 46 64.52 -13.18 -9.66
N GLU A 47 63.67 -14.09 -10.11
CA GLU A 47 64.07 -15.39 -10.67
C GLU A 47 64.92 -15.22 -11.94
N ALA A 48 64.49 -14.36 -12.86
CA ALA A 48 65.21 -14.10 -14.11
C ALA A 48 66.59 -13.46 -13.89
N THR A 49 66.73 -12.65 -12.83
CA THR A 49 67.99 -11.96 -12.47
C THR A 49 68.82 -12.71 -11.42
N ALA A 50 68.37 -13.89 -10.98
CA ALA A 50 68.97 -14.68 -9.91
C ALA A 50 69.22 -13.88 -8.60
N ASN A 51 68.34 -12.91 -8.30
CA ASN A 51 68.47 -12.05 -7.12
C ASN A 51 67.72 -12.66 -5.92
N LEU A 52 68.47 -13.30 -5.02
CA LEU A 52 67.93 -14.00 -3.85
C LEU A 52 67.17 -13.08 -2.88
N GLU A 53 67.63 -11.85 -2.68
CA GLU A 53 67.00 -10.93 -1.71
C GLU A 53 65.65 -10.45 -2.24
N ALA A 54 65.61 -10.02 -3.50
CA ALA A 54 64.37 -9.64 -4.17
C ALA A 54 63.37 -10.80 -4.22
N TYR A 55 63.86 -12.03 -4.41
CA TYR A 55 63.03 -13.23 -4.41
C TYR A 55 62.32 -13.48 -3.06
N LYS A 56 63.06 -13.35 -1.95
CA LYS A 56 62.49 -13.50 -0.59
C LYS A 56 61.43 -12.44 -0.32
N ILE A 57 61.74 -11.18 -0.61
CA ILE A 57 60.82 -10.05 -0.43
C ILE A 57 59.53 -10.29 -1.23
N ALA A 58 59.64 -10.70 -2.49
CA ALA A 58 58.47 -10.97 -3.32
C ALA A 58 57.64 -12.15 -2.79
N LYS A 59 58.25 -13.21 -2.26
CA LYS A 59 57.53 -14.32 -1.62
C LYS A 59 56.78 -13.91 -0.36
N ASP A 60 57.43 -13.13 0.51
CA ASP A 60 56.80 -12.65 1.74
C ASP A 60 55.64 -11.72 1.43
N LYS A 61 55.79 -10.87 0.41
CA LYS A 61 54.72 -10.01 -0.13
C LYS A 61 53.56 -10.84 -0.67
N ILE A 62 53.83 -11.83 -1.53
CA ILE A 62 52.80 -12.76 -2.04
C ILE A 62 52.05 -13.45 -0.90
N TRP A 63 52.77 -13.95 0.10
CA TRP A 63 52.17 -14.63 1.24
C TRP A 63 51.24 -13.68 2.02
N THR A 64 51.74 -12.50 2.35
CA THR A 64 51.00 -11.47 3.08
C THR A 64 49.74 -11.05 2.32
N THR A 65 49.87 -10.75 1.02
CA THR A 65 48.74 -10.30 0.20
C THR A 65 47.69 -11.39 0.02
N LYS A 66 48.08 -12.67 -0.15
CA LYS A 66 47.13 -13.79 -0.19
C LYS A 66 46.32 -13.90 1.10
N GLN A 67 46.99 -13.77 2.26
CA GLN A 67 46.31 -13.80 3.55
C GLN A 67 45.35 -12.62 3.72
N SER A 68 45.71 -11.43 3.23
CA SER A 68 44.82 -10.26 3.21
C SER A 68 43.57 -10.49 2.35
N VAL A 69 43.71 -11.03 1.14
CA VAL A 69 42.56 -11.37 0.27
C VAL A 69 41.61 -12.34 0.98
N GLU A 70 42.15 -13.42 1.53
CA GLU A 70 41.36 -14.43 2.25
C GLU A 70 40.66 -13.82 3.48
N MET A 71 41.34 -12.95 4.22
CA MET A 71 40.77 -12.25 5.36
C MET A 71 39.57 -11.39 4.95
N TYR A 72 39.72 -10.55 3.92
CA TYR A 72 38.64 -9.67 3.46
C TYR A 72 37.44 -10.48 2.93
N GLN A 73 37.68 -11.54 2.17
CA GLN A 73 36.63 -12.44 1.69
C GLN A 73 35.90 -13.14 2.85
N ASN A 74 36.64 -13.58 3.87
CA ASN A 74 36.04 -14.22 5.04
C ASN A 74 35.19 -13.25 5.87
N ILE A 75 35.64 -12.00 6.06
CA ILE A 75 34.85 -10.97 6.74
C ILE A 75 33.57 -10.68 5.94
N LYS A 76 33.68 -10.53 4.62
CA LYS A 76 32.55 -10.35 3.73
C LYS A 76 31.53 -11.49 3.85
N ASN A 77 32.00 -12.74 3.78
CA ASN A 77 31.15 -13.93 3.89
C ASN A 77 30.45 -14.05 5.25
N LYS A 78 31.12 -13.64 6.33
CA LYS A 78 30.49 -13.58 7.67
C LYS A 78 29.39 -12.52 7.72
N LYS A 79 29.62 -11.36 7.12
CA LYS A 79 28.62 -10.27 7.04
C LYS A 79 27.38 -10.68 6.24
N VAL A 80 27.53 -11.40 5.12
CA VAL A 80 26.39 -11.94 4.34
C VAL A 80 25.51 -12.88 5.17
N LYS A 81 26.11 -13.64 6.08
CA LYS A 81 25.38 -14.58 6.94
C LYS A 81 24.71 -13.93 8.15
N ASN A 82 25.10 -12.69 8.48
CA ASN A 82 24.55 -12.00 9.63
C ASN A 82 23.28 -11.23 9.23
N PRO A 83 22.20 -11.33 10.02
CA PRO A 83 21.02 -10.48 9.84
C PRO A 83 21.37 -8.99 9.88
N LEU A 84 20.66 -8.18 9.08
CA LEU A 84 20.84 -6.72 9.04
C LEU A 84 20.45 -6.03 10.34
N VAL A 85 19.56 -6.65 11.11
CA VAL A 85 19.06 -6.17 12.41
C VAL A 85 19.03 -7.34 13.37
N SER A 86 19.19 -7.07 14.66
CA SER A 86 19.04 -8.08 15.70
C SER A 86 17.61 -8.63 15.77
N GLU A 87 17.44 -9.78 16.43
CA GLU A 87 16.11 -10.37 16.61
C GLU A 87 15.20 -9.45 17.46
N GLU A 88 15.76 -8.79 18.47
CA GLU A 88 15.06 -7.82 19.31
C GLU A 88 14.61 -6.59 18.51
N GLU A 89 15.48 -6.05 17.66
CA GLU A 89 15.14 -4.94 16.76
C GLU A 89 14.07 -5.36 15.75
N TYR A 90 14.17 -6.55 15.17
CA TYR A 90 13.17 -7.10 14.26
C TYR A 90 11.79 -7.17 14.92
N LYS A 91 11.71 -7.71 16.14
CA LYS A 91 10.45 -7.80 16.90
C LYS A 91 9.88 -6.42 17.18
N THR A 92 10.73 -5.49 17.62
CA THR A 92 10.33 -4.11 17.93
C THR A 92 9.80 -3.39 16.69
N LEU A 93 10.54 -3.43 15.59
CA LEU A 93 10.13 -2.81 14.32
C LEU A 93 8.83 -3.42 13.79
N THR A 94 8.68 -4.73 13.89
CA THR A 94 7.44 -5.41 13.48
C THR A 94 6.23 -4.90 14.26
N GLN A 95 6.36 -4.79 15.59
CA GLN A 95 5.28 -4.25 16.44
C GLN A 95 4.97 -2.79 16.12
N GLU A 96 5.99 -1.98 15.84
CA GLU A 96 5.79 -0.58 15.47
C GLU A 96 5.10 -0.43 14.10
N ILE A 97 5.47 -1.24 13.11
CA ILE A 97 4.82 -1.27 11.79
C ILE A 97 3.34 -1.63 11.95
N ILE A 98 3.03 -2.69 12.70
CA ILE A 98 1.65 -3.13 12.95
C ILE A 98 0.85 -2.00 13.63
N ARG A 99 1.39 -1.43 14.71
CA ARG A 99 0.70 -0.34 15.42
C ARG A 99 0.50 0.91 14.54
N ALA A 100 1.45 1.22 13.67
CA ALA A 100 1.33 2.33 12.72
C ALA A 100 0.24 2.08 11.68
N ALA A 101 0.17 0.87 11.13
CA ALA A 101 -0.89 0.48 10.22
C ALA A 101 -2.27 0.49 10.90
N ASP A 102 -2.38 -0.08 12.10
CA ASP A 102 -3.62 -0.13 12.88
C ASP A 102 -4.13 1.28 13.20
N ALA A 103 -3.24 2.16 13.70
CA ALA A 103 -3.62 3.54 14.02
C ALA A 103 -4.06 4.34 12.78
N PHE A 104 -3.49 4.06 11.60
CA PHE A 104 -3.94 4.64 10.36
C PHE A 104 -5.31 4.11 9.95
N ASN A 105 -5.50 2.79 10.00
CA ASN A 105 -6.76 2.13 9.67
C ASN A 105 -7.90 2.59 10.58
N ASP A 106 -7.67 2.68 11.89
CA ASP A 106 -8.68 3.14 12.85
C ASP A 106 -9.18 4.54 12.51
N LYS A 107 -8.27 5.45 12.14
CA LYS A 107 -8.63 6.82 11.71
C LYS A 107 -9.45 6.81 10.44
N GLN A 108 -9.06 6.00 9.45
CA GLN A 108 -9.80 5.89 8.19
C GLN A 108 -11.18 5.25 8.41
N MET A 109 -11.28 4.25 9.28
CA MET A 109 -12.54 3.58 9.59
C MET A 109 -13.52 4.51 10.31
N GLU A 110 -13.03 5.34 11.24
CA GLU A 110 -13.84 6.37 11.89
C GLU A 110 -14.36 7.41 10.88
N GLN A 111 -13.54 7.84 9.92
CA GLN A 111 -13.97 8.71 8.83
C GLN A 111 -15.00 8.05 7.92
N ALA A 112 -14.76 6.80 7.54
CA ALA A 112 -15.69 6.02 6.72
C ALA A 112 -17.05 5.85 7.41
N LYS A 113 -17.05 5.59 8.73
CA LYS A 113 -18.27 5.49 9.54
C LYS A 113 -19.08 6.77 9.51
N LYS A 114 -18.45 7.94 9.69
CA LYS A 114 -19.14 9.24 9.63
C LYS A 114 -19.78 9.50 8.26
N LEU A 115 -19.06 9.20 7.18
CA LEU A 115 -19.60 9.35 5.82
C LEU A 115 -20.77 8.39 5.56
N ALA A 116 -20.68 7.16 6.07
CA ALA A 116 -21.74 6.16 6.04
C ALA A 116 -23.01 6.64 6.78
N GLU A 117 -22.85 7.23 7.96
CA GLU A 117 -23.96 7.82 8.73
C GLU A 117 -24.63 8.95 7.96
N GLN A 118 -23.84 9.89 7.42
CA GLN A 118 -24.37 11.00 6.60
C GLN A 118 -25.12 10.52 5.36
N LEU A 119 -24.61 9.49 4.68
CA LEU A 119 -25.29 8.90 3.53
C LEU A 119 -26.62 8.23 3.93
N SER A 120 -26.66 7.61 5.11
CA SER A 120 -27.87 7.00 5.67
C SER A 120 -28.94 8.05 5.97
N GLU A 121 -28.55 9.19 6.56
CA GLU A 121 -29.45 10.32 6.82
C GLU A 121 -30.06 10.88 5.52
N LEU A 122 -29.23 11.18 4.52
CA LEU A 122 -29.69 11.65 3.21
C LEU A 122 -30.64 10.66 2.53
N SER A 123 -30.38 9.36 2.66
CA SER A 123 -31.26 8.31 2.14
C SER A 123 -32.62 8.30 2.86
N ALA A 124 -32.63 8.45 4.18
CA ALA A 124 -33.85 8.53 4.97
C ALA A 124 -34.70 9.77 4.60
N GLU A 125 -34.05 10.94 4.46
CA GLU A 125 -34.72 12.18 4.04
C GLU A 125 -35.35 12.05 2.65
N ARG A 126 -34.61 11.50 1.69
CA ARG A 126 -35.12 11.21 0.34
C ARG A 126 -36.36 10.31 0.41
N ASN A 127 -36.29 9.20 1.16
CA ASN A 127 -37.40 8.27 1.29
C ASN A 127 -38.63 8.91 1.93
N ALA A 128 -38.43 9.73 2.97
CA ALA A 128 -39.51 10.49 3.60
C ALA A 128 -40.18 11.46 2.61
N MET A 129 -39.39 12.18 1.81
CA MET A 129 -39.89 13.10 0.80
C MET A 129 -40.69 12.37 -0.28
N ILE A 130 -40.20 11.23 -0.77
CA ILE A 130 -40.90 10.41 -1.78
C ILE A 130 -42.21 9.86 -1.23
N ASN A 131 -42.22 9.35 0.00
CA ASN A 131 -43.43 8.88 0.66
C ASN A 131 -44.46 10.01 0.80
N LYS A 132 -44.01 11.21 1.21
CA LYS A 132 -44.86 12.39 1.30
C LYS A 132 -45.43 12.78 -0.07
N SER A 133 -44.61 12.83 -1.12
CA SER A 133 -45.05 13.12 -2.49
C SER A 133 -46.09 12.11 -2.98
N ASN A 134 -45.86 10.81 -2.79
CA ASN A 134 -46.81 9.78 -3.18
C ASN A 134 -48.12 9.87 -2.40
N SER A 135 -48.08 10.20 -1.11
CA SER A 135 -49.28 10.43 -0.30
C SER A 135 -50.09 11.63 -0.78
N LEU A 136 -49.42 12.73 -1.16
CA LEU A 136 -50.06 13.92 -1.70
C LEU A 136 -50.70 13.65 -3.07
N LEU A 137 -49.98 12.96 -3.97
CA LEU A 137 -50.52 12.54 -5.27
C LEU A 137 -51.75 11.65 -5.11
N SER A 138 -51.72 10.70 -4.17
CA SER A 138 -52.87 9.84 -3.88
C SER A 138 -54.05 10.62 -3.31
N THR A 139 -53.80 11.63 -2.49
CA THR A 139 -54.86 12.49 -1.92
C THR A 139 -55.51 13.34 -3.01
N LEU A 140 -54.70 14.02 -3.81
CA LEU A 140 -55.16 14.83 -4.94
C LEU A 140 -56.03 14.00 -5.89
N GLN A 141 -55.60 12.79 -6.24
CA GLN A 141 -56.38 11.93 -7.12
C GLN A 141 -57.70 11.48 -6.50
N ARG A 142 -57.71 11.16 -5.19
CA ARG A 142 -58.94 10.79 -4.50
C ARG A 142 -59.94 11.95 -4.50
N ASP A 143 -59.47 13.15 -4.22
CA ASP A 143 -60.34 14.33 -4.13
C ASP A 143 -60.84 14.75 -5.53
N PHE A 144 -59.99 14.63 -6.56
CA PHE A 144 -60.41 14.81 -7.96
C PHE A 144 -61.51 13.82 -8.37
N LYS A 145 -61.34 12.51 -8.08
CA LYS A 145 -62.36 11.49 -8.39
C LYS A 145 -63.68 11.73 -7.66
N LYS A 146 -63.65 12.28 -6.44
CA LYS A 146 -64.88 12.64 -5.71
C LYS A 146 -65.61 13.78 -6.42
N LEU A 147 -64.90 14.77 -6.95
CA LEU A 147 -65.50 15.86 -7.74
C LEU A 147 -66.14 15.32 -9.02
N GLU A 148 -65.46 14.44 -9.76
CA GLU A 148 -66.03 13.76 -10.94
C GLU A 148 -67.36 13.03 -10.66
N ILE A 149 -67.41 12.31 -9.53
CA ILE A 149 -68.64 11.60 -9.11
C ILE A 149 -69.77 12.58 -8.78
N LEU A 150 -69.45 13.70 -8.12
CA LEU A 150 -70.43 14.72 -7.72
C LEU A 150 -70.94 15.56 -8.91
N GLU A 151 -70.09 15.82 -9.90
CA GLU A 151 -70.44 16.58 -11.12
C GLU A 151 -71.06 15.70 -12.23
N GLY A 152 -71.15 14.38 -12.02
CA GLY A 152 -71.70 13.44 -13.00
C GLY A 152 -70.81 13.25 -14.25
N THR A 153 -69.55 13.71 -14.20
CA THR A 153 -68.59 13.66 -15.30
C THR A 153 -67.60 12.53 -15.06
N ASN A 154 -67.76 11.40 -15.77
CA ASN A 154 -66.86 10.25 -15.65
C ASN A 154 -65.62 10.41 -16.55
N SER A 155 -64.82 11.44 -16.32
CA SER A 155 -63.76 11.88 -17.23
C SER A 155 -62.38 11.33 -16.83
N ARG A 156 -62.15 10.01 -16.99
CA ARG A 156 -60.86 9.31 -16.69
C ARG A 156 -59.64 10.24 -16.80
N VAL A 157 -59.02 10.59 -15.67
CA VAL A 157 -57.73 11.31 -15.66
C VAL A 157 -56.69 10.52 -16.45
N THR A 158 -56.36 11.02 -17.62
CA THR A 158 -55.29 10.51 -18.47
C THR A 158 -54.08 11.42 -18.32
N HIS A 159 -52.97 10.88 -17.84
CA HIS A 159 -51.67 11.54 -17.94
C HIS A 159 -50.90 10.91 -19.08
N THR A 160 -50.49 11.73 -20.03
CA THR A 160 -49.58 11.32 -21.11
C THR A 160 -48.18 11.32 -20.53
N ALA A 161 -47.58 10.13 -20.37
CA ALA A 161 -46.15 10.06 -20.07
C ALA A 161 -45.37 10.56 -21.31
N ASP A 162 -44.24 11.24 -21.08
CA ASP A 162 -43.35 11.71 -22.14
C ASP A 162 -42.93 10.51 -23.01
N GLY A 163 -43.50 10.40 -24.22
CA GLY A 163 -43.48 9.18 -25.05
C GLY A 163 -44.85 8.65 -25.53
N GLY A 164 -45.96 9.36 -25.29
CA GLY A 164 -47.22 9.15 -26.02
C GLY A 164 -48.09 7.95 -25.59
N LYS A 165 -47.74 7.26 -24.49
CA LYS A 165 -48.58 6.20 -23.92
C LYS A 165 -49.50 6.77 -22.85
N THR A 166 -50.81 6.58 -23.01
CA THR A 166 -51.83 6.90 -22.01
C THR A 166 -51.75 5.89 -20.87
N ILE A 167 -51.36 6.33 -19.67
CA ILE A 167 -51.24 5.46 -18.51
C ILE A 167 -52.47 5.69 -17.60
N THR A 168 -53.24 4.63 -17.32
CA THR A 168 -54.40 4.65 -16.41
C THR A 168 -54.05 4.26 -14.96
N SER A 169 -52.76 4.17 -14.63
CA SER A 169 -52.26 3.92 -13.27
C SER A 169 -51.91 5.25 -12.57
N LEU A 170 -52.01 5.28 -11.24
CA LEU A 170 -51.55 6.39 -10.41
C LEU A 170 -50.16 6.88 -10.85
N PRO A 171 -49.93 8.20 -11.06
CA PRO A 171 -48.59 8.73 -11.15
C PRO A 171 -47.88 8.47 -9.81
N GLN A 172 -46.74 7.79 -9.86
CA GLN A 172 -45.89 7.50 -8.70
C GLN A 172 -44.50 8.06 -8.95
N VAL A 173 -43.91 8.68 -7.93
CA VAL A 173 -42.50 9.07 -7.96
C VAL A 173 -41.67 7.78 -7.83
N ARG A 174 -40.98 7.39 -8.91
CA ARG A 174 -40.13 6.19 -8.94
C ARG A 174 -38.73 6.49 -8.43
N VAL A 175 -38.14 5.48 -7.81
CA VAL A 175 -36.86 5.54 -7.12
C VAL A 175 -35.90 4.59 -7.81
N GLY A 176 -34.74 5.07 -8.27
CA GLY A 176 -33.59 4.20 -8.46
C GLY A 176 -33.13 3.68 -7.10
N TYR A 177 -33.09 2.35 -6.92
CA TYR A 177 -32.69 1.71 -5.67
C TYR A 177 -31.19 1.94 -5.46
N LEU A 178 -30.85 2.66 -4.38
CA LEU A 178 -29.47 2.75 -3.92
C LEU A 178 -29.40 1.93 -2.63
N ASP A 179 -28.78 0.76 -2.70
CA ASP A 179 -28.67 -0.15 -1.56
C ASP A 179 -27.59 0.34 -0.59
N THR A 180 -27.94 1.33 0.22
CA THR A 180 -27.03 1.96 1.18
C THR A 180 -26.56 0.98 2.27
N LYS A 181 -27.36 -0.06 2.59
CA LYS A 181 -26.95 -1.13 3.52
C LYS A 181 -25.84 -2.00 2.95
N ASN A 182 -25.97 -2.43 1.69
CA ASN A 182 -24.90 -3.19 1.03
C ASN A 182 -23.65 -2.35 0.80
N LEU A 183 -23.80 -1.04 0.51
CA LEU A 183 -22.68 -0.12 0.40
C LEU A 183 -21.95 0.07 1.75
N LEU A 184 -22.68 0.21 2.86
CA LEU A 184 -22.11 0.26 4.21
C LEU A 184 -21.34 -1.03 4.55
N ASN A 185 -21.97 -2.19 4.33
CA ASN A 185 -21.37 -3.48 4.67
C ASN A 185 -20.10 -3.76 3.86
N ARG A 186 -20.06 -3.34 2.59
CA ARG A 186 -18.85 -3.41 1.76
C ARG A 186 -17.78 -2.42 2.21
N ALA A 187 -18.17 -1.18 2.57
CA ALA A 187 -17.23 -0.15 3.00
C ALA A 187 -16.58 -0.45 4.36
N LEU A 188 -17.30 -1.15 5.25
CA LEU A 188 -16.82 -1.52 6.59
C LEU A 188 -16.13 -2.89 6.64
N GLY A 189 -15.77 -3.47 5.48
CA GLY A 189 -15.05 -4.76 5.42
C GLY A 189 -15.88 -5.98 5.84
N GLY A 190 -17.20 -5.84 6.00
CA GLY A 190 -18.12 -6.91 6.39
C GLY A 190 -18.50 -7.89 5.28
N GLY A 191 -17.67 -8.01 4.24
CA GLY A 191 -17.91 -8.92 3.12
C GLY A 191 -17.59 -10.38 3.50
N LYS A 192 -18.63 -11.17 3.77
CA LYS A 192 -18.66 -12.60 3.43
C LYS A 192 -19.49 -12.78 2.16
#